data_AF-A0A7G9YUU8-F1
#
_entry.id   AF-A0A7G9YUU8-F1
#
_cell.length_a   1.000
_cell.length_b   1.000
_cell.length_c   1.000
_cell.angle_alpha   90.00
_cell.angle_beta   90.00
_cell.angle_gamma   90.00
#
_symmetry.space_group_name_H-M   'P 1'
#
loop_
_entity.id
_entity.type
_entity.pdbx_description
1 polymer ?
#
loop_
_entity_poly.entity_id
_entity_poly.type
_entity_poly.pdbx_seq_one_letter_code
_entity_poly.pdbx_strand_id
1 'polypeptide(L)'
;MLLDINDPTNVLYRIKEPVLEPEEDDGHIIYPCGAVVIKDVLFVYYGSRDVTVKVATTNMDKFLDAMKDTEEAKITKTKAAEKLICN
;
A
#
# COMPACT_ATOMS: atom_id res chain seq x y z
N MET A 1 0.07 -5.46 8.47
CA MET A 1 -0.47 -6.15 9.66
C MET A 1 -1.83 -6.71 9.30
N LEU A 2 -2.11 -7.95 9.67
CA LEU A 2 -3.43 -8.59 9.59
C LEU A 2 -3.91 -8.90 11.01
N LEU A 3 -5.16 -8.56 11.30
CA LEU A 3 -5.79 -8.70 12.60
C LEU A 3 -6.85 -9.80 12.56
N ASP A 4 -7.19 -10.35 13.72
CA ASP A 4 -8.32 -11.28 13.83
C ASP A 4 -9.62 -10.52 13.57
N ILE A 5 -10.51 -11.14 12.78
CA ILE A 5 -11.80 -10.56 12.38
C ILE A 5 -12.80 -10.50 13.55
N ASN A 6 -12.67 -11.40 14.53
CA ASN A 6 -13.52 -11.47 15.71
C ASN A 6 -12.94 -10.69 16.90
N ASP A 7 -11.61 -10.55 16.97
CA ASP A 7 -10.92 -9.76 18.00
C ASP A 7 -9.73 -8.95 17.42
N PRO A 8 -9.94 -7.68 17.04
CA PRO A 8 -8.91 -6.87 16.39
C PRO A 8 -7.72 -6.52 17.31
N THR A 9 -7.79 -6.82 18.61
CA THR A 9 -6.64 -6.67 19.52
C THR A 9 -5.59 -7.76 19.27
N ASN A 10 -5.99 -8.87 18.67
CA ASN A 10 -5.11 -9.97 18.30
C ASN A 10 -4.48 -9.76 16.91
N VAL A 11 -3.15 -9.71 16.87
CA VAL A 11 -2.38 -9.59 15.62
C VAL A 11 -2.06 -10.98 15.09
N LEU A 12 -2.69 -11.37 13.98
CA LEU A 12 -2.45 -12.67 13.33
C LEU A 12 -1.14 -12.67 12.54
N TYR A 13 -0.90 -11.62 11.76
CA TYR A 13 0.30 -11.51 10.91
C TYR A 13 0.87 -10.10 10.90
N ARG A 14 2.20 -10.00 10.91
CA ARG A 14 2.93 -8.74 10.73
C ARG A 14 4.20 -9.00 9.95
N ILE A 15 4.24 -8.47 8.73
CA ILE A 15 5.47 -8.46 7.94
C ILE A 15 6.52 -7.56 8.59
N LYS A 16 7.80 -7.90 8.39
CA LYS A 16 8.94 -7.15 8.95
C LYS A 16 9.29 -5.92 8.13
N GLU A 17 9.19 -6.06 6.81
CA GLU A 17 9.55 -5.01 5.86
C GLU A 17 8.36 -4.10 5.54
N PRO A 18 8.60 -2.83 5.16
CA PRO A 18 7.55 -1.94 4.71
C PRO A 18 6.86 -2.45 3.43
N VAL A 19 5.54 -2.28 3.36
CA VAL A 19 4.74 -2.58 2.17
C VAL A 19 5.02 -1.59 1.03
N LEU A 20 5.33 -0.35 1.41
CA LEU A 20 5.53 0.78 0.51
C LEU A 20 6.67 1.64 1.07
N GLU A 21 7.60 2.02 0.20
CA GLU A 21 8.78 2.85 0.51
C GLU A 21 8.91 3.99 -0.50
N PRO A 22 9.50 5.14 -0.12
CA PRO A 22 9.74 6.23 -1.05
C PRO A 22 10.75 5.83 -2.14
N GLU A 23 10.50 6.26 -3.39
CA GLU A 23 11.50 6.25 -4.47
C GLU A 23 12.19 7.62 -4.55
N GLU A 24 13.20 7.78 -5.42
CA GLU A 24 13.96 9.04 -5.54
C GLU A 24 13.04 10.26 -5.77
N ASP A 25 12.00 10.11 -6.59
CA ASP A 25 11.06 11.18 -6.90
C ASP A 25 10.04 11.46 -5.77
N ASP A 26 9.94 10.55 -4.79
CA ASP A 26 9.11 10.68 -3.60
C ASP A 26 9.79 11.44 -2.45
N GLY A 27 11.08 11.76 -2.59
CA GLY A 27 11.86 12.30 -1.48
C GLY A 27 12.02 11.27 -0.36
N HIS A 28 11.84 11.69 0.90
CA HIS A 28 12.10 10.83 2.06
C HIS A 28 10.85 10.35 2.79
N ILE A 29 9.68 10.91 2.48
CA ILE A 29 8.45 10.65 3.23
C ILE A 29 7.32 10.35 2.26
N ILE A 30 6.69 9.20 2.50
CA ILE A 30 5.42 8.81 1.92
C ILE A 30 4.47 8.38 3.04
N TYR A 31 3.17 8.53 2.82
CA TYR A 31 2.16 8.11 3.79
C TYR A 31 0.88 7.66 3.08
N PRO A 32 0.27 6.54 3.48
CA PRO A 32 -0.98 6.08 2.90
C PRO A 32 -2.13 7.02 3.28
N CYS A 33 -2.96 7.38 2.30
CA CYS A 33 -4.15 8.22 2.48
C CYS A 33 -5.45 7.42 2.42
N GLY A 34 -5.44 6.28 1.73
CA GLY A 34 -6.60 5.40 1.59
C GLY A 34 -6.34 4.25 0.63
N ALA A 35 -7.20 3.24 0.66
CA ALA A 35 -7.11 2.11 -0.24
C ALA A 35 -8.51 1.64 -0.68
N VAL A 36 -8.60 1.06 -1.88
CA VAL A 36 -9.82 0.48 -2.43
C VAL A 36 -9.50 -0.79 -3.20
N VAL A 37 -10.38 -1.79 -3.12
CA VAL A 37 -10.29 -3.00 -3.92
C VAL A 37 -11.33 -2.93 -5.04
N ILE A 38 -10.88 -3.02 -6.30
CA ILE A 38 -11.74 -3.03 -7.48
C ILE A 38 -11.34 -4.20 -8.36
N LYS A 39 -12.26 -5.13 -8.61
CA LYS A 39 -12.02 -6.33 -9.45
C LYS A 39 -10.73 -7.06 -9.03
N ASP A 40 -10.60 -7.35 -7.74
CA ASP A 40 -9.46 -8.07 -7.13
C ASP A 40 -8.10 -7.36 -7.24
N VAL A 41 -8.10 -6.07 -7.58
CA VAL A 41 -6.91 -5.21 -7.54
C VAL A 41 -7.02 -4.27 -6.35
N LEU A 42 -6.03 -4.33 -5.46
CA LEU A 42 -5.83 -3.39 -4.38
C LEU A 42 -5.15 -2.13 -4.93
N PHE A 43 -5.80 -0.98 -4.78
CA PHE A 43 -5.25 0.34 -5.05
C PHE A 43 -4.94 1.01 -3.70
N VAL A 44 -3.70 1.44 -3.49
CA VAL A 44 -3.28 2.20 -2.32
C VAL A 44 -2.87 3.59 -2.77
N TYR A 45 -3.65 4.58 -2.35
CA TYR A 45 -3.34 6.00 -2.56
C TYR A 45 -2.44 6.48 -1.44
N TYR A 46 -1.36 7.15 -1.79
CA TYR A 46 -0.39 7.65 -0.83
C TYR A 46 0.10 9.04 -1.21
N GLY A 47 0.32 9.88 -0.19
CA GLY A 47 0.96 11.18 -0.34
C GLY A 47 2.47 11.04 -0.44
N SER A 48 3.07 11.93 -1.21
CA SER A 48 4.51 12.03 -1.44
C SER A 48 4.95 13.48 -1.25
N ARG A 49 5.91 13.69 -0.33
CA ARG A 49 6.45 15.01 0.05
C ARG A 49 5.41 16.07 0.46
N ASP A 50 4.22 15.65 0.89
CA ASP A 50 3.04 16.51 1.14
C ASP A 50 2.59 17.37 -0.06
N VAL A 51 3.00 17.03 -1.28
CA VAL A 51 2.70 17.82 -2.50
C VAL A 51 1.91 17.06 -3.55
N THR A 52 2.06 15.73 -3.61
CA THR A 52 1.46 14.91 -4.67
C THR A 52 0.81 13.68 -4.06
N VAL A 53 -0.34 13.28 -4.59
CA VAL A 53 -0.93 11.96 -4.33
C VAL A 53 -0.60 11.03 -5.48
N LYS A 54 -0.07 9.85 -5.16
CA LYS A 54 0.26 8.77 -6.10
C LYS A 54 -0.56 7.52 -5.76
N VAL A 55 -0.51 6.52 -6.65
CA VAL A 55 -1.20 5.24 -6.47
C VAL A 55 -0.26 4.06 -6.71
N ALA A 56 -0.34 3.06 -5.85
CA ALA A 56 0.31 1.77 -6.02
C ALA A 56 -0.75 0.67 -6.12
N THR A 57 -0.50 -0.34 -6.94
CA THR A 57 -1.44 -1.42 -7.21
C THR A 57 -0.83 -2.79 -7.05
N THR A 58 -1.64 -3.74 -6.58
CA THR A 58 -1.31 -5.16 -6.60
C THR A 58 -2.59 -6.00 -6.69
N ASN A 59 -2.46 -7.28 -7.02
CA ASN A 59 -3.59 -8.21 -6.90
C ASN A 59 -3.85 -8.52 -5.42
N MET A 60 -5.11 -8.49 -4.99
CA MET A 60 -5.50 -8.57 -3.59
C MET A 60 -5.16 -9.93 -2.97
N ASP A 61 -5.45 -11.04 -3.67
CA ASP A 61 -5.21 -12.38 -3.16
C ASP A 61 -3.71 -12.64 -3.00
N LYS A 62 -2.91 -12.33 -4.04
CA LYS A 62 -1.45 -12.43 -3.97
C LYS A 62 -0.85 -11.60 -2.84
N PHE A 63 -1.40 -10.42 -2.59
CA PHE A 63 -0.95 -9.56 -1.50
C PHE A 63 -1.27 -10.18 -0.13
N LEU A 64 -2.47 -10.71 0.06
CA LEU A 64 -2.85 -11.39 1.30
C LEU A 64 -2.02 -12.64 1.57
N ASP A 65 -1.73 -13.42 0.54
CA ASP A 65 -0.89 -14.62 0.67
C ASP A 65 0.52 -14.23 1.09
N ALA A 66 1.14 -13.25 0.42
CA ALA A 66 2.45 -12.72 0.80
C ALA A 66 2.49 -12.19 2.25
N MET A 67 1.39 -11.59 2.73
CA MET A 67 1.30 -11.11 4.12
C MET A 67 1.24 -12.26 5.15
N LYS A 68 0.64 -13.40 4.81
CA LYS A 68 0.50 -14.57 5.70
C LYS A 68 1.77 -15.41 5.73
N ASP A 69 2.45 -15.53 4.59
CA ASP A 69 3.65 -16.35 4.42
C ASP A 69 4.90 -15.67 4.99
N THR A 70 4.78 -14.47 5.57
CA THR A 70 5.88 -13.64 6.09
C THR A 70 6.97 -13.35 5.04
N GLU A 71 6.61 -13.40 3.77
CA GLU A 71 7.42 -12.99 2.64
C GLU A 71 7.30 -11.46 2.38
N GLU A 72 8.02 -10.94 1.37
CA GLU A 72 7.96 -9.53 1.00
C GLU A 72 6.61 -9.16 0.35
N ALA A 73 5.65 -8.73 1.15
CA ALA A 73 4.37 -8.19 0.66
C ALA A 73 4.53 -6.76 0.10
N LYS A 74 5.20 -6.62 -1.05
CA LYS A 74 5.43 -5.34 -1.73
C LYS A 74 4.28 -4.98 -2.67
N ILE A 75 3.91 -3.70 -2.71
CA ILE A 75 2.95 -3.17 -3.68
C ILE A 75 3.70 -2.42 -4.77
N THR A 76 3.35 -2.68 -6.03
CA THR A 76 3.99 -2.03 -7.18
C THR A 76 3.40 -0.65 -7.41
N LYS A 77 4.23 0.40 -7.39
CA LYS A 77 3.80 1.75 -7.78
C LYS A 77 3.39 1.75 -9.25
N THR A 78 2.19 2.24 -9.53
CA THR A 78 1.72 2.33 -10.91
C THR A 78 2.34 3.57 -11.56
N LYS A 79 2.85 3.45 -12.78
CA LYS A 79 3.36 4.61 -13.56
C LYS A 79 2.28 5.60 -14.02
N ALA A 80 1.10 5.57 -13.43
CA ALA A 80 -0.05 6.35 -13.88
C ALA A 80 -0.78 6.99 -12.71
N ALA A 81 -0.34 8.19 -12.37
CA ALA A 81 -1.22 9.28 -11.92
C ALA A 81 -0.51 10.58 -12.32
N GLU A 82 -0.58 10.92 -13.61
CA GLU A 82 -0.35 12.31 -14.03
C GLU A 82 -1.37 13.18 -13.27
N LYS A 83 -0.85 13.88 -12.26
CA LYS A 83 -1.42 15.11 -11.71
C LYS A 83 -2.93 15.06 -11.43
N LEU A 84 -3.35 14.21 -10.50
CA LEU A 84 -4.58 14.46 -9.78
C LEU A 84 -4.23 15.35 -8.58
N ILE A 85 -4.73 16.58 -8.59
CA ILE A 85 -4.70 17.62 -7.52
C ILE A 85 -3.78 18.82 -7.86
N CYS A 86 -4.44 19.99 -7.87
CA CYS A 86 -3.97 21.38 -8.07
C CYS A 86 -3.81 21.86 -9.53
N ASN A 87 -4.95 22.20 -10.15
CA ASN A 87 -5.11 23.47 -10.88
C ASN A 87 -5.96 24.40 -10.02
#